data_AF-A0A6A6GA88-F1
#
_entry.id   AF-A0A6A6GA88-F1
#
_cell.length_a   1.000
_cell.length_b   1.000
_cell.length_c   1.000
_cell.angle_alpha   90.00
_cell.angle_beta   90.00
_cell.angle_gamma   90.00
#
_symmetry.space_group_name_H-M   'P 1'
#
loop_
_entity.id
_entity.type
_entity.pdbx_description
1 polymer ?
#
loop_
_entity_poly.entity_id
_entity_poly.type
_entity_poly.pdbx_seq_one_letter_code
_entity_poly.pdbx_strand_id
1 'polypeptide(L)'
;MSMNPRIEEVSDSDSDPPEMDPSDFNPTTSLMQPSQIPTTQATADAARQSQAATMAAHREKTKHYQCLYPVYFDSSRSKSQGRRVPSSLAVPNPLARSIIDALQSPSIMIPGSQIVFEPGKLHPKDWANPGRIRILLREDGKDKTNGRVKNKEDLMRKIGKWLVEHPTTEDDPLKLQTRGVSVPEDGVPKPAVPRGWKMGGILPLHSPALSGGGVNEDMFKDMMKENCYANGRQNANIILHEQSWIHETLQCR
;
A
#
# COMPACT_ATOMS: atom_id res chain seq x y z
N MET A 1 1.91 19.33 55.32
CA MET A 1 1.46 20.58 54.66
C MET A 1 1.10 20.21 53.23
N SER A 2 -0.19 20.02 52.96
CA SER A 2 -0.71 19.68 51.63
C SER A 2 -0.77 20.95 50.79
N MET A 3 -0.16 20.92 49.60
CA MET A 3 -0.28 22.00 48.62
C MET A 3 -1.51 21.71 47.77
N ASN A 4 -2.58 22.48 47.97
CA ASN A 4 -3.76 22.44 47.12
C ASN A 4 -3.44 23.17 45.80
N PRO A 5 -3.81 22.62 44.63
CA PRO A 5 -3.71 23.34 43.37
C PRO A 5 -4.79 24.44 43.30
N ARG A 6 -4.36 25.65 42.90
CA ARG A 6 -5.20 26.83 42.71
C ARG A 6 -5.64 26.86 41.23
N ILE A 7 -6.95 26.83 40.99
CA ILE A 7 -7.54 26.93 39.66
C ILE A 7 -7.77 28.42 39.37
N GLU A 8 -7.19 28.92 38.28
CA GLU A 8 -7.51 30.22 37.70
C GLU A 8 -8.74 30.07 36.79
N GLU A 9 -9.78 30.83 37.07
CA GLU A 9 -10.97 30.94 36.23
C GLU A 9 -10.61 31.82 35.03
N VAL A 10 -10.60 31.24 33.84
CA VAL A 10 -10.56 31.98 32.57
C VAL A 10 -11.99 32.48 32.29
N SER A 11 -12.17 33.79 32.14
CA SER A 11 -13.45 34.34 31.68
C SER A 11 -13.70 33.93 30.23
N ASP A 12 -14.71 33.09 30.02
CA ASP A 12 -15.27 32.83 28.69
C ASP A 12 -15.89 34.14 28.16
N SER A 13 -15.22 34.75 27.20
CA SER A 13 -15.75 35.90 26.46
C SER A 13 -16.81 35.37 25.50
N ASP A 14 -18.06 35.48 25.93
CA ASP A 14 -19.26 35.14 25.16
C ASP A 14 -19.34 36.01 23.90
N SER A 15 -19.23 35.38 22.74
CA SER A 15 -19.43 36.02 21.44
C SER A 15 -20.26 35.05 20.62
N ASP A 16 -21.56 35.08 20.89
CA ASP A 16 -22.57 34.36 20.12
C ASP A 16 -22.45 34.72 18.64
N PRO A 17 -22.36 33.72 17.73
CA PRO A 17 -22.52 33.98 16.31
C PRO A 17 -23.98 34.42 16.04
N PRO A 18 -24.22 35.36 15.11
CA PRO A 18 -25.58 35.81 14.82
C PRO A 18 -26.45 34.63 14.33
N GLU A 19 -27.58 34.41 15.00
CA GLU A 19 -28.61 33.47 14.55
C GLU A 19 -29.19 33.96 13.22
N MET A 20 -29.09 33.11 12.20
CA MET A 20 -29.65 33.36 10.88
C MET A 20 -31.11 32.90 10.87
N ASP A 21 -32.03 33.85 10.71
CA ASP A 21 -33.48 33.62 10.71
C ASP A 21 -33.88 32.76 9.49
N PRO A 22 -34.50 31.59 9.69
CA PRO A 22 -34.90 30.69 8.61
C PRO A 22 -36.01 31.25 7.70
N SER A 23 -36.58 32.43 8.00
CA SER A 23 -37.60 33.08 7.17
C SER A 23 -37.05 33.95 6.03
N ASP A 24 -35.74 34.21 5.98
CA ASP A 24 -35.07 34.91 4.86
C ASP A 24 -34.71 34.00 3.67
N PHE A 25 -35.03 32.70 3.76
CA PHE A 25 -34.79 31.75 2.67
C PHE A 25 -35.90 31.86 1.60
N ASN A 26 -35.68 32.72 0.59
CA ASN A 26 -36.60 32.87 -0.53
C ASN A 26 -36.23 31.90 -1.68
N PRO A 27 -36.97 30.80 -1.91
CA PRO A 27 -36.58 29.71 -2.82
C PRO A 27 -36.68 30.05 -4.31
N THR A 28 -36.93 31.31 -4.66
CA THR A 28 -37.18 31.75 -6.04
C THR A 28 -35.98 32.40 -6.72
N THR A 29 -34.84 32.58 -6.03
CA THR A 29 -33.65 33.27 -6.59
C THR A 29 -32.43 32.38 -6.84
N SER A 30 -32.62 31.08 -7.06
CA SER A 30 -31.58 30.23 -7.66
C SER A 30 -32.13 29.45 -8.86
N LEU A 31 -32.32 30.17 -9.96
CA LEU A 31 -32.54 29.60 -11.28
C LEU A 31 -31.19 29.14 -11.86
N MET A 32 -30.66 28.03 -11.34
CA MET A 32 -29.80 27.14 -12.13
C MET A 32 -30.68 25.98 -12.60
N GLN A 33 -30.99 25.96 -13.89
CA GLN A 33 -31.73 24.87 -14.51
C GLN A 33 -30.87 23.59 -14.45
N PRO A 34 -31.42 22.43 -14.02
CA PRO A 34 -30.66 21.17 -13.93
C PRO A 34 -30.10 20.68 -15.28
N SER A 35 -30.52 21.27 -16.39
CA SER A 35 -30.01 21.05 -17.74
C SER A 35 -28.67 21.77 -18.05
N GLN A 36 -28.15 22.61 -17.15
CA GLN A 36 -26.91 23.38 -17.35
C GLN A 36 -25.71 22.88 -16.53
N ILE A 37 -25.84 21.77 -15.80
CA ILE A 37 -24.69 21.15 -15.11
C ILE A 37 -23.88 20.37 -16.17
N PRO A 38 -22.58 20.66 -16.38
CA PRO A 38 -21.75 19.85 -17.27
C PRO A 38 -21.81 18.38 -16.84
N THR A 39 -22.18 17.49 -17.74
CA THR A 39 -22.44 16.04 -17.55
C THR A 39 -21.20 15.21 -17.16
N THR A 40 -20.18 15.80 -16.54
CA THR A 40 -18.94 15.13 -16.14
C THR A 40 -19.09 14.29 -14.86
N GLN A 41 -20.15 14.51 -14.05
CA GLN A 41 -20.35 13.76 -12.80
C GLN A 41 -20.95 12.36 -13.02
N ALA A 42 -21.92 12.21 -13.93
CA ALA A 42 -22.56 10.91 -14.18
C ALA A 42 -21.60 9.87 -14.78
N THR A 43 -20.62 10.29 -15.58
CA THR A 43 -19.57 9.40 -16.12
C THR A 43 -18.51 9.06 -15.07
N ALA A 44 -18.19 9.98 -14.16
CA ALA A 44 -17.26 9.75 -13.04
C ALA A 44 -17.82 8.75 -12.02
N ASP A 45 -19.11 8.81 -11.69
CA ASP A 45 -19.73 7.91 -10.72
C ASP A 45 -19.92 6.49 -11.26
N ALA A 46 -20.27 6.33 -12.54
CA ALA A 46 -20.32 5.02 -13.20
C ALA A 46 -18.91 4.39 -13.33
N ALA A 47 -17.88 5.19 -13.60
CA ALA A 47 -16.48 4.74 -13.60
C ALA A 47 -16.00 4.33 -12.19
N ARG A 48 -16.41 5.07 -11.15
CA ARG A 48 -16.10 4.73 -9.75
C ARG A 48 -16.77 3.43 -9.30
N GLN A 49 -18.05 3.22 -9.65
CA GLN A 49 -18.77 1.99 -9.30
C GLN A 49 -18.19 0.75 -10.00
N SER A 50 -17.85 0.85 -11.29
CA SER A 50 -17.24 -0.27 -12.03
C SER A 50 -15.84 -0.63 -11.53
N GLN A 51 -15.01 0.35 -11.18
CA GLN A 51 -13.70 0.12 -10.54
C GLN A 51 -13.85 -0.52 -9.15
N ALA A 52 -14.78 -0.03 -8.32
CA ALA A 52 -15.03 -0.61 -6.99
C ALA A 52 -15.50 -2.07 -7.07
N ALA A 53 -16.38 -2.40 -8.01
CA ALA A 53 -16.86 -3.76 -8.24
C ALA A 53 -15.73 -4.70 -8.71
N THR A 54 -14.85 -4.21 -9.60
CA THR A 54 -13.69 -4.97 -10.10
C THR A 54 -12.69 -5.27 -8.97
N MET A 55 -12.40 -4.28 -8.12
CA MET A 55 -11.54 -4.46 -6.95
C MET A 55 -12.16 -5.41 -5.92
N ALA A 56 -13.48 -5.35 -5.71
CA ALA A 56 -14.18 -6.28 -4.83
C ALA A 56 -14.11 -7.73 -5.35
N ALA A 57 -14.37 -7.95 -6.64
CA ALA A 57 -14.25 -9.27 -7.25
C ALA A 57 -12.81 -9.82 -7.16
N HIS A 58 -11.80 -8.99 -7.39
CA HIS A 58 -10.40 -9.37 -7.24
C HIS A 58 -10.04 -9.71 -5.79
N ARG A 59 -10.57 -8.95 -4.83
CA ARG A 59 -10.41 -9.22 -3.39
C ARG A 59 -11.01 -10.57 -2.99
N GLU A 60 -12.17 -10.92 -3.52
CA GLU A 60 -12.81 -12.22 -3.29
C GLU A 60 -12.00 -13.37 -3.86
N LYS A 61 -11.52 -13.25 -5.12
CA LYS A 61 -10.68 -14.26 -5.75
C LYS A 61 -9.38 -14.51 -4.99
N THR A 62 -8.82 -13.49 -4.36
CA THR A 62 -7.49 -13.56 -3.73
C THR A 62 -7.55 -13.70 -2.21
N LYS A 63 -8.74 -13.85 -1.61
CA LYS A 63 -8.90 -13.89 -0.14
C LYS A 63 -8.19 -15.08 0.52
N HIS A 64 -8.06 -16.19 -0.20
CA HIS A 64 -7.41 -17.40 0.27
C HIS A 64 -5.88 -17.35 0.10
N TYR A 65 -5.35 -16.32 -0.56
CA TYR A 65 -3.91 -16.19 -0.79
C TYR A 65 -3.19 -15.86 0.51
N GLN A 66 -1.92 -16.23 0.56
CA GLN A 66 -1.10 -15.94 1.71
C GLN A 66 -0.68 -14.47 1.75
N CYS A 67 -0.96 -13.80 2.87
CA CYS A 67 -0.59 -12.40 3.07
C CYS A 67 0.83 -12.26 3.64
N LEU A 68 1.59 -11.34 3.08
CA LEU A 68 2.88 -10.85 3.54
C LEU A 68 2.79 -9.34 3.77
N TYR A 69 3.44 -8.88 4.83
CA TYR A 69 3.53 -7.46 5.18
C TYR A 69 5.00 -7.10 5.50
N PRO A 70 5.43 -5.85 5.28
CA PRO A 70 6.77 -5.38 5.60
C PRO A 70 7.20 -5.68 7.04
N VAL A 71 6.31 -5.42 8.01
CA VAL A 71 6.56 -5.63 9.45
C VAL A 71 6.98 -7.06 9.82
N TYR A 72 6.71 -8.05 8.96
CA TYR A 72 7.14 -9.44 9.21
C TYR A 72 8.65 -9.60 9.19
N PHE A 73 9.35 -8.72 8.47
CA PHE A 73 10.80 -8.72 8.25
C PHE A 73 11.52 -7.60 9.02
N ASP A 74 10.81 -6.83 9.83
CA ASP A 74 11.36 -5.65 10.51
C ASP A 74 12.19 -6.03 11.75
N SER A 75 13.47 -5.69 11.73
CA SER A 75 14.41 -5.96 12.83
C SER A 75 14.13 -5.14 14.08
N SER A 76 13.52 -3.95 13.94
CA SER A 76 13.16 -3.06 15.05
C SER A 76 11.96 -3.58 15.87
N ARG A 77 11.24 -4.57 15.33
CA ARG A 77 10.06 -5.18 15.95
C ARG A 77 10.41 -6.52 16.55
N SER A 78 9.89 -6.80 17.74
CA SER A 78 9.87 -8.16 18.29
C SER A 78 8.82 -9.04 17.60
N LYS A 79 8.83 -10.36 17.90
CA LYS A 79 7.81 -11.30 17.40
C LYS A 79 6.38 -10.91 17.84
N SER A 80 6.22 -10.44 19.08
CA SER A 80 4.94 -9.95 19.59
C SER A 80 4.51 -8.65 18.90
N GLN A 81 5.45 -7.83 18.44
CA GLN A 81 5.20 -6.57 17.74
C GLN A 81 4.93 -6.72 16.24
N GLY A 82 5.09 -7.90 15.65
CA GLY A 82 4.71 -8.15 14.26
C GLY A 82 5.72 -8.95 13.46
N ARG A 83 7.00 -8.96 13.88
CA ARG A 83 8.04 -9.74 13.23
C ARG A 83 7.64 -11.22 13.17
N ARG A 84 7.94 -11.88 12.04
CA ARG A 84 7.66 -13.31 11.82
C ARG A 84 8.92 -14.11 11.57
N VAL A 85 9.98 -13.49 11.07
CA VAL A 85 11.27 -14.14 10.85
C VAL A 85 12.19 -14.08 12.09
N PRO A 86 13.21 -14.95 12.17
CA PRO A 86 14.30 -14.80 13.14
C PRO A 86 15.00 -13.44 13.00
N SER A 87 15.58 -12.93 14.08
CA SER A 87 16.27 -11.63 14.06
C SER A 87 17.45 -11.58 13.07
N SER A 88 18.11 -12.72 12.82
CA SER A 88 19.20 -12.83 11.83
C SER A 88 18.75 -12.68 10.38
N LEU A 89 17.44 -12.81 10.10
CA LEU A 89 16.85 -12.65 8.76
C LEU A 89 15.92 -11.43 8.70
N ALA A 90 15.96 -10.59 9.73
CA ALA A 90 15.19 -9.36 9.80
C ALA A 90 16.09 -8.18 9.43
N VAL A 91 15.52 -7.20 8.73
CA VAL A 91 16.24 -6.01 8.24
C VAL A 91 15.59 -4.75 8.79
N PRO A 92 16.35 -3.65 8.96
CA PRO A 92 15.77 -2.35 9.27
C PRO A 92 14.97 -1.82 8.06
N ASN A 93 13.85 -1.16 8.33
CA ASN A 93 13.02 -0.50 7.31
C ASN A 93 12.65 -1.39 6.09
N PRO A 94 12.11 -2.61 6.28
CA PRO A 94 11.66 -3.41 5.14
C PRO A 94 10.56 -2.67 4.39
N LEU A 95 10.58 -2.69 3.05
CA LEU A 95 9.53 -2.10 2.23
C LEU A 95 8.78 -3.20 1.45
N ALA A 96 7.52 -2.95 1.14
CA ALA A 96 6.72 -3.90 0.35
C ALA A 96 7.31 -4.10 -1.05
N ARG A 97 7.95 -3.06 -1.61
CA ARG A 97 8.65 -3.14 -2.90
C ARG A 97 9.82 -4.13 -2.85
N SER A 98 10.69 -4.02 -1.85
CA SER A 98 11.82 -4.93 -1.69
C SER A 98 11.38 -6.39 -1.53
N ILE A 99 10.21 -6.64 -0.91
CA ILE A 99 9.62 -7.99 -0.83
C ILE A 99 9.17 -8.47 -2.22
N ILE A 100 8.59 -7.60 -3.06
CA ILE A 100 8.23 -7.96 -4.44
C ILE A 100 9.48 -8.26 -5.26
N ASP A 101 10.52 -7.44 -5.14
CA ASP A 101 11.79 -7.67 -5.83
C ASP A 101 12.41 -9.01 -5.39
N ALA A 102 12.36 -9.34 -4.10
CA ALA A 102 12.75 -10.65 -3.58
C ALA A 102 11.95 -11.78 -4.23
N LEU A 103 10.63 -11.65 -4.32
CA LEU A 103 9.74 -12.63 -4.96
C LEU A 103 9.98 -12.77 -6.46
N GLN A 104 10.53 -11.75 -7.11
CA GLN A 104 10.89 -11.76 -8.53
C GLN A 104 12.34 -12.23 -8.78
N SER A 105 13.14 -12.39 -7.71
CA SER A 105 14.51 -12.87 -7.83
C SER A 105 14.57 -14.32 -8.36
N PRO A 106 15.58 -14.69 -9.16
CA PRO A 106 15.69 -16.04 -9.74
C PRO A 106 15.65 -17.18 -8.70
N SER A 107 16.16 -16.91 -7.49
CA SER A 107 16.25 -17.86 -6.38
C SER A 107 14.92 -18.13 -5.68
N ILE A 108 13.94 -17.23 -5.77
CA ILE A 108 12.65 -17.32 -5.07
C ILE A 108 11.48 -17.41 -6.04
N MET A 109 11.59 -16.77 -7.21
CA MET A 109 10.54 -16.64 -8.22
C MET A 109 9.81 -17.96 -8.44
N ILE A 110 8.48 -17.88 -8.38
CA ILE A 110 7.58 -19.01 -8.59
C ILE A 110 6.91 -18.80 -9.95
N PRO A 111 7.27 -19.59 -10.98
CA PRO A 111 6.62 -19.51 -12.29
C PRO A 111 5.12 -19.71 -12.18
N GLY A 112 4.34 -18.84 -12.84
CA GLY A 112 2.88 -18.90 -12.84
C GLY A 112 2.21 -18.53 -11.50
N SER A 113 2.95 -18.09 -10.48
CA SER A 113 2.33 -17.64 -9.22
C SER A 113 1.72 -16.25 -9.38
N GLN A 114 0.47 -16.11 -8.96
CA GLN A 114 -0.22 -14.83 -8.94
C GLN A 114 0.20 -14.03 -7.70
N ILE A 115 0.98 -12.98 -7.92
CA ILE A 115 1.33 -11.97 -6.92
C ILE A 115 0.36 -10.81 -7.03
N VAL A 116 -0.20 -10.40 -5.90
CA VAL A 116 -1.11 -9.26 -5.80
C VAL A 116 -0.52 -8.26 -4.84
N PHE A 117 -0.28 -7.04 -5.32
CA PHE A 117 0.19 -5.94 -4.49
C PHE A 117 -0.93 -4.98 -4.17
N GLU A 118 -1.13 -4.72 -2.88
CA GLU A 118 -2.12 -3.77 -2.37
C GLU A 118 -1.37 -2.64 -1.61
N PRO A 119 -1.01 -1.54 -2.30
CA PRO A 119 -0.07 -0.55 -1.78
C PRO A 119 -0.56 0.17 -0.54
N GLY A 120 -1.86 0.48 -0.44
CA GLY A 120 -2.42 1.23 0.70
C GLY A 120 -2.84 0.40 1.90
N LYS A 121 -2.63 -0.92 1.91
CA LYS A 121 -3.06 -1.76 3.04
C LYS A 121 -2.01 -1.81 4.13
N LEU A 122 -2.43 -1.45 5.34
CA LEU A 122 -1.62 -1.43 6.55
C LEU A 122 -1.71 -2.74 7.32
N HIS A 123 -0.67 -3.06 8.07
CA HIS A 123 -0.74 -4.13 9.07
C HIS A 123 -1.27 -3.53 10.39
N PRO A 124 -2.12 -4.22 11.18
CA PRO A 124 -2.66 -3.67 12.43
C PRO A 124 -1.62 -3.25 13.47
N LYS A 125 -0.40 -3.80 13.39
CA LYS A 125 0.74 -3.49 14.26
C LYS A 125 1.73 -2.49 13.66
N ASP A 126 1.46 -2.00 12.46
CA ASP A 126 2.31 -1.05 11.74
C ASP A 126 1.45 -0.14 10.87
N TRP A 127 1.10 1.01 11.42
CA TRP A 127 0.25 2.01 10.80
C TRP A 127 1.00 2.92 9.82
N ALA A 128 2.34 2.89 9.84
CA ALA A 128 3.19 3.83 9.12
C ALA A 128 3.78 3.22 7.83
N ASN A 129 3.95 1.90 7.77
CA ASN A 129 4.55 1.25 6.60
C ASN A 129 3.50 0.47 5.79
N PRO A 130 2.83 1.10 4.80
CA PRO A 130 1.80 0.46 4.01
C PRO A 130 2.36 -0.47 2.94
N GLY A 131 1.58 -1.50 2.64
CA GLY A 131 1.84 -2.45 1.57
C GLY A 131 1.51 -3.87 2.02
N ARG A 132 0.51 -4.48 1.38
CA ARG A 132 0.20 -5.90 1.54
C ARG A 132 0.48 -6.63 0.25
N ILE A 133 1.26 -7.70 0.34
CA ILE A 133 1.44 -8.63 -0.78
C ILE A 133 0.60 -9.86 -0.49
N ARG A 134 -0.15 -10.33 -1.49
CA ARG A 134 -0.78 -11.65 -1.48
C ARG A 134 -0.14 -12.53 -2.52
N ILE A 135 0.09 -13.79 -2.17
CA ILE A 135 0.70 -14.78 -3.05
C ILE A 135 -0.02 -16.13 -2.92
N LEU A 136 -0.29 -16.77 -4.05
CA LEU A 136 -0.83 -18.12 -4.07
C LEU A 136 0.30 -19.14 -3.94
N LEU A 137 0.29 -19.90 -2.84
CA LEU A 137 1.25 -20.99 -2.60
C LEU A 137 0.61 -22.36 -2.82
N ARG A 138 -0.66 -22.52 -2.44
CA ARG A 138 -1.41 -23.76 -2.56
C ARG A 138 -2.85 -23.45 -2.93
N GLU A 139 -3.43 -24.30 -3.75
CA GLU A 139 -4.83 -24.23 -4.18
C GLU A 139 -5.38 -25.66 -4.17
N ASP A 140 -6.55 -25.87 -3.54
CA ASP A 140 -7.19 -27.19 -3.44
C ASP A 140 -6.25 -28.30 -2.93
N GLY A 141 -5.41 -27.96 -1.95
CA GLY A 141 -4.43 -28.88 -1.36
C GLY A 141 -3.18 -29.15 -2.23
N LYS A 142 -3.16 -28.70 -3.48
CA LYS A 142 -2.04 -28.87 -4.41
C LYS A 142 -1.02 -27.74 -4.24
N ASP A 143 0.27 -28.09 -4.32
CA ASP A 143 1.33 -27.10 -4.36
C ASP A 143 1.31 -26.36 -5.71
N LYS A 144 1.31 -25.02 -5.66
CA LYS A 144 1.39 -24.14 -6.84
C LYS A 144 2.78 -23.55 -7.03
N THR A 145 3.74 -23.99 -6.22
CA THR A 145 5.09 -23.45 -6.23
C THR A 145 6.11 -24.31 -6.97
N ASN A 146 5.67 -25.40 -7.60
CA ASN A 146 6.53 -26.40 -8.25
C ASN A 146 7.67 -26.87 -7.33
N GLY A 147 7.39 -27.05 -6.04
CA GLY A 147 8.37 -27.45 -5.03
C GLY A 147 9.37 -26.37 -4.61
N ARG A 148 9.32 -25.16 -5.19
CA ARG A 148 10.23 -24.07 -4.81
C ARG A 148 10.01 -23.57 -3.39
N VAL A 149 8.81 -23.71 -2.84
CA VAL A 149 8.48 -23.27 -1.48
C VAL A 149 7.71 -24.37 -0.75
N LYS A 150 8.21 -24.79 0.41
CA LYS A 150 7.54 -25.84 1.20
C LYS A 150 6.27 -25.34 1.89
N ASN A 151 6.36 -24.17 2.51
CA ASN A 151 5.26 -23.54 3.25
C ASN A 151 5.50 -22.02 3.37
N LYS A 152 4.54 -21.30 3.97
CA LYS A 152 4.64 -19.85 4.18
C LYS A 152 5.90 -19.45 4.96
N GLU A 153 6.31 -20.24 5.94
CA GLU A 153 7.46 -19.95 6.78
C GLU A 153 8.78 -20.07 6.01
N ASP A 154 8.90 -21.08 5.15
CA ASP A 154 10.01 -21.27 4.23
C ASP A 154 10.13 -20.09 3.25
N LEU A 155 9.00 -19.63 2.70
CA LEU A 155 8.97 -18.43 1.87
C LEU A 155 9.49 -17.21 2.63
N MET A 156 9.01 -16.98 3.86
CA MET A 156 9.47 -15.85 4.68
C MET A 156 10.96 -15.95 5.00
N ARG A 157 11.51 -17.15 5.26
CA ARG A 157 12.97 -17.29 5.45
C ARG A 157 13.76 -16.91 4.20
N LYS A 158 13.31 -17.36 3.02
CA LYS A 158 13.96 -17.05 1.74
C LYS A 158 13.94 -15.56 1.44
N ILE A 159 12.78 -14.91 1.63
CA ILE A 159 12.65 -13.45 1.48
C ILE A 159 13.56 -12.74 2.47
N GLY A 160 13.54 -13.13 3.76
CA GLY A 160 14.39 -12.52 4.78
C GLY A 160 15.88 -12.61 4.44
N LYS A 161 16.34 -13.76 3.93
CA LYS A 161 17.72 -13.92 3.45
C LYS A 161 18.03 -12.95 2.31
N TRP A 162 17.16 -12.87 1.31
CA TRP A 162 17.35 -11.96 0.18
C TRP A 162 17.39 -10.50 0.61
N LEU A 163 16.53 -10.09 1.55
CA LEU A 163 16.50 -8.73 2.09
C LEU A 163 17.78 -8.38 2.85
N VAL A 164 18.38 -9.34 3.57
CA VAL A 164 19.68 -9.12 4.23
C VAL A 164 20.78 -8.86 3.21
N GLU A 165 20.75 -9.56 2.06
CA GLU A 165 21.68 -9.35 0.95
C GLU A 165 21.41 -8.05 0.17
N HIS A 166 20.18 -7.52 0.26
CA HIS A 166 19.71 -6.31 -0.45
C HIS A 166 19.05 -5.33 0.53
N PRO A 167 19.84 -4.70 1.42
CA PRO A 167 19.31 -3.83 2.46
C PRO A 167 18.60 -2.60 1.88
N THR A 168 17.54 -2.16 2.57
CA THR A 168 16.79 -0.96 2.17
C THR A 168 17.68 0.29 2.23
N THR A 169 17.60 1.10 1.18
CA THR A 169 18.29 2.38 1.01
C THR A 169 17.29 3.55 0.99
N GLU A 170 17.79 4.78 1.18
CA GLU A 170 16.95 5.99 1.22
C GLU A 170 16.26 6.27 -0.13
N ASP A 171 16.80 5.74 -1.24
CA ASP A 171 16.25 5.89 -2.59
C ASP A 171 15.16 4.85 -2.93
N ASP A 172 15.01 3.79 -2.15
CA ASP A 172 14.04 2.73 -2.45
C ASP A 172 12.58 3.19 -2.49
N PRO A 173 12.11 4.12 -1.65
CA PRO A 173 10.78 4.71 -1.79
C PRO A 173 10.55 5.39 -3.15
N LEU A 174 11.60 5.88 -3.81
CA LEU A 174 11.54 6.53 -5.12
C LEU A 174 11.40 5.53 -6.27
N LYS A 175 11.77 4.25 -6.07
CA LYS A 175 11.66 3.22 -7.12
C LYS A 175 10.22 2.89 -7.51
N LEU A 176 9.25 3.27 -6.68
CA LEU A 176 7.81 3.17 -6.97
C LEU A 176 7.25 4.45 -7.62
N GLN A 177 8.09 5.29 -8.21
CA GLN A 177 7.64 6.48 -8.92
C GLN A 177 6.52 6.16 -9.92
N THR A 178 5.34 6.68 -9.62
CA THR A 178 4.27 6.90 -10.59
C THR A 178 4.88 7.71 -11.74
N ARG A 179 4.81 7.20 -12.97
CA ARG A 179 5.31 7.83 -14.19
C ARG A 179 4.54 9.13 -14.44
N GLY A 180 5.04 10.24 -13.92
CA GLY A 180 4.40 11.56 -14.03
C GLY A 180 4.46 12.43 -12.77
N VAL A 181 4.96 11.91 -11.64
CA VAL A 181 5.23 12.71 -10.44
C VAL A 181 6.69 13.14 -10.44
N SER A 182 6.95 14.44 -10.57
CA SER A 182 8.29 14.99 -10.38
C SER A 182 8.75 14.71 -8.94
N VAL A 183 9.91 14.07 -8.81
CA VAL A 183 10.57 13.90 -7.50
C VAL A 183 10.84 15.29 -6.93
N PRO A 184 10.52 15.57 -5.65
CA PRO A 184 10.98 16.78 -4.99
C PRO A 184 12.52 16.84 -5.10
N GLU A 185 13.09 17.97 -5.55
CA GLU A 185 14.56 18.12 -5.68
C GLU A 185 15.29 17.87 -4.34
N ASP A 186 14.59 18.07 -3.21
CA ASP A 186 15.10 17.89 -1.86
C ASP A 186 15.09 16.43 -1.35
N GLY A 187 14.68 15.46 -2.18
CA GLY A 187 14.58 14.05 -1.81
C GLY A 187 13.35 13.70 -0.97
N VAL A 188 13.31 12.49 -0.39
CA VAL A 188 12.18 12.05 0.44
C VAL A 188 12.36 12.58 1.86
N PRO A 189 11.41 13.36 2.40
CA PRO A 189 11.52 13.86 3.77
C PRO A 189 11.51 12.70 4.76
N LYS A 190 12.44 12.71 5.72
CA LYS A 190 12.45 11.74 6.81
C LYS A 190 11.25 12.01 7.72
N PRO A 191 10.46 11.00 8.10
CA PRO A 191 9.32 11.20 8.97
C PRO A 191 9.78 11.73 10.34
N ALA A 192 9.12 12.78 10.83
CA ALA A 192 9.35 13.28 12.18
C ALA A 192 8.71 12.33 13.20
N VAL A 193 9.49 11.41 13.75
CA VAL A 193 8.99 10.40 14.71
C VAL A 193 9.07 10.96 16.14
N PRO A 194 7.93 11.13 16.85
CA PRO A 194 7.96 11.53 18.26
C PRO A 194 8.72 10.51 19.11
N ARG A 195 9.41 10.99 20.16
CA ARG A 195 10.16 10.08 21.05
C ARG A 195 9.25 8.99 21.62
N GLY A 196 9.71 7.75 21.57
CA GLY A 196 8.98 6.57 22.06
C GLY A 196 8.06 5.90 21.03
N TRP A 197 7.78 6.54 19.90
CA TRP A 197 7.04 5.90 18.81
C TRP A 197 7.98 4.97 18.04
N LYS A 198 7.59 3.70 17.91
CA LYS A 198 8.34 2.74 17.10
C LYS A 198 7.84 2.84 15.66
N MET A 199 8.67 3.41 14.78
CA MET A 199 8.42 3.58 13.35
C MET A 199 9.75 3.41 12.58
N GLY A 200 9.68 2.95 11.33
CA GLY A 200 10.83 2.97 10.43
C GLY A 200 11.21 4.40 10.01
N GLY A 201 12.49 4.63 9.75
CA GLY A 201 13.01 5.90 9.26
C GLY A 201 12.87 6.07 7.74
N ILE A 202 12.67 4.97 7.01
CA ILE A 202 12.45 4.95 5.56
C ILE A 202 11.06 4.35 5.32
N LEU A 203 10.19 5.13 4.67
CA LEU A 203 8.80 4.75 4.40
C LEU A 203 8.43 5.02 2.95
N PRO A 204 7.45 4.30 2.38
CA PRO A 204 6.92 4.60 1.06
C PRO A 204 6.33 6.02 1.00
N LEU A 205 6.40 6.67 -0.16
CA LEU A 205 5.88 8.04 -0.38
C LEU A 205 4.41 8.21 0.02
N HIS A 206 3.59 7.17 -0.18
CA HIS A 206 2.18 7.14 0.19
C HIS A 206 1.91 6.72 1.64
N SER A 207 2.93 6.76 2.50
CA SER A 207 2.80 6.47 3.91
C SER A 207 1.92 7.52 4.62
N PRO A 208 0.98 7.10 5.48
CA PRO A 208 0.23 8.02 6.33
C PRO A 208 1.12 8.89 7.24
N ALA A 209 2.32 8.42 7.58
CA ALA A 209 3.27 9.13 8.42
C ALA A 209 4.01 10.26 7.68
N LEU A 210 4.08 10.20 6.34
CA LEU A 210 4.70 11.26 5.52
C LEU A 210 3.67 12.30 5.07
N SER A 211 2.45 11.89 4.73
CA SER A 211 1.37 12.82 4.33
C SER A 211 0.72 13.58 5.49
N GLY A 212 1.22 13.44 6.73
CA GLY A 212 0.70 14.19 7.88
C GLY A 212 -0.74 13.83 8.28
N GLY A 213 -1.20 12.61 7.97
CA GLY A 213 -2.57 12.16 8.29
C GLY A 213 -3.68 12.74 7.41
N GLY A 214 -3.37 13.71 6.54
CA GLY A 214 -4.25 14.19 5.48
C GLY A 214 -3.92 13.49 4.17
N VAL A 215 -4.80 12.62 3.72
CA VAL A 215 -4.66 11.98 2.41
C VAL A 215 -4.66 13.07 1.32
N ASN A 216 -3.53 13.31 0.66
CA ASN A 216 -3.59 13.85 -0.71
C ASN A 216 -4.09 12.69 -1.58
N GLU A 217 -5.41 12.44 -1.51
CA GLU A 217 -6.08 11.31 -2.13
C GLU A 217 -5.79 11.25 -3.63
N ASP A 218 -5.58 12.40 -4.26
CA ASP A 218 -5.37 12.51 -5.68
C ASP A 218 -4.00 11.96 -6.09
N MET A 219 -2.96 12.17 -5.29
CA MET A 219 -1.63 11.60 -5.51
C MET A 219 -1.62 10.07 -5.29
N PHE A 220 -2.37 9.59 -4.30
CA PHE A 220 -2.55 8.15 -4.05
C PHE A 220 -3.43 7.47 -5.11
N LYS A 221 -4.49 8.15 -5.57
CA LYS A 221 -5.37 7.69 -6.65
C LYS A 221 -4.61 7.54 -7.95
N ASP A 222 -3.77 8.52 -8.30
CA ASP A 222 -2.99 8.48 -9.54
C ASP A 222 -1.90 7.39 -9.48
N MET A 223 -1.27 7.18 -8.32
CA MET A 223 -0.38 6.03 -8.10
C MET A 223 -1.12 4.68 -8.17
N MET A 224 -2.33 4.57 -7.61
CA MET A 224 -3.11 3.33 -7.67
C MET A 224 -3.62 3.01 -9.07
N LYS A 225 -3.98 4.03 -9.87
CA LYS A 225 -4.30 3.83 -11.29
C LYS A 225 -3.11 3.19 -11.99
N GLU A 226 -1.91 3.77 -11.86
CA GLU A 226 -0.73 3.25 -12.55
C GLU A 226 -0.28 1.86 -12.10
N ASN A 227 -0.26 1.55 -10.80
CA ASN A 227 0.14 0.22 -10.33
C ASN A 227 -0.87 -0.88 -10.74
N CYS A 228 -2.15 -0.53 -10.90
CA CYS A 228 -3.15 -1.41 -11.47
C CYS A 228 -2.86 -1.68 -12.96
N TYR A 229 -2.48 -0.65 -13.72
CA TYR A 229 -2.04 -0.78 -15.12
C TYR A 229 -0.70 -1.55 -15.26
N ALA A 230 0.24 -1.41 -14.32
CA ALA A 230 1.52 -2.11 -14.33
C ALA A 230 1.37 -3.62 -14.10
N ASN A 231 0.49 -4.06 -13.19
CA ASN A 231 0.16 -5.48 -13.01
C ASN A 231 -0.50 -6.08 -14.27
N GLY A 232 -1.30 -5.31 -15.00
CA GLY A 232 -1.86 -5.73 -16.29
C GLY A 232 -0.81 -5.91 -17.39
N ARG A 233 0.20 -5.03 -17.45
CA ARG A 233 1.30 -5.11 -18.43
C ARG A 233 2.35 -6.18 -18.09
N GLN A 234 2.67 -6.41 -16.82
CA GLN A 234 3.60 -7.47 -16.43
C GLN A 234 3.01 -8.87 -16.67
N ASN A 235 1.72 -9.07 -16.40
CA ASN A 235 1.04 -10.32 -16.76
C ASN A 235 0.99 -10.53 -18.28
N ALA A 236 0.82 -9.48 -19.09
CA ALA A 236 0.86 -9.58 -20.54
C ALA A 236 2.27 -9.91 -21.09
N ASN A 237 3.33 -9.32 -20.53
CA ASN A 237 4.71 -9.63 -20.94
C ASN A 237 5.15 -11.04 -20.53
N ILE A 238 4.66 -11.57 -19.41
CA ILE A 238 4.92 -12.95 -18.98
C ILE A 238 4.25 -13.95 -19.94
N ILE A 239 3.01 -13.70 -20.36
CA ILE A 239 2.30 -14.56 -21.32
C ILE A 239 2.98 -14.57 -22.70
N LEU A 240 3.49 -13.43 -23.17
CA LEU A 240 4.18 -13.34 -24.47
C LEU A 240 5.54 -14.05 -24.46
N HIS A 241 6.28 -13.97 -23.35
CA HIS A 241 7.57 -14.66 -23.22
C HIS A 241 7.41 -16.19 -23.05
N GLU A 242 6.33 -16.64 -22.43
CA GLU A 242 6.01 -18.07 -22.27
C GLU A 242 5.63 -18.74 -23.61
N GLN A 243 4.93 -18.00 -24.51
CA GLN A 243 4.63 -18.49 -25.86
C GLN A 243 5.89 -18.59 -26.75
N SER A 244 6.86 -17.69 -26.61
CA SER A 244 8.13 -17.76 -27.35
C SER A 244 8.97 -18.98 -26.95
N TRP A 245 8.98 -19.33 -25.67
CA TRP A 245 9.78 -20.44 -25.15
C TRP A 245 9.22 -21.82 -25.55
N ILE A 246 7.89 -21.93 -25.65
CA ILE A 246 7.21 -23.16 -26.09
C ILE A 246 7.42 -23.42 -27.59
N HIS A 247 7.46 -22.36 -28.41
CA HIS A 247 7.75 -22.52 -29.85
C HIS A 247 9.19 -22.96 -30.12
N GLU A 248 10.17 -22.46 -29.37
CA GLU A 248 11.59 -22.79 -29.57
C GLU A 248 11.94 -24.22 -29.11
N THR A 249 11.20 -24.77 -28.14
CA THR A 249 11.39 -26.15 -27.65
C THR A 249 10.68 -27.21 -28.48
N LEU A 250 9.71 -26.83 -29.32
CA LEU A 250 9.03 -27.73 -30.27
C LEU A 250 9.74 -27.86 -31.61
N GLN A 251 10.74 -27.03 -31.88
CA GLN A 251 11.49 -27.02 -33.14
C GLN A 251 12.84 -27.79 -33.08
N CYS A 252 13.19 -28.33 -31.90
CA CYS A 252 14.40 -29.13 -31.65
C CYS A 252 14.11 -30.61 -31.29
N ARG A 253 12.95 -31.14 -31.69
CA ARG A 253 12.65 -32.58 -31.74
C ARG A 253 12.19 -32.97 -33.12
#